data_AF-A0AA40ELP7-F1
#
_entry.id   AF-A0AA40ELP7-F1
#
_cell.length_a   1.000
_cell.length_b   1.000
_cell.length_c   1.000
_cell.angle_alpha   90.00
_cell.angle_beta   90.00
_cell.angle_gamma   90.00
#
_symmetry.space_group_name_H-M   'P 1'
#
loop_
_entity.id
_entity.type
_entity.pdbx_description
1 polymer ?
#
loop_
_entity_poly.entity_id
_entity_poly.type
_entity_poly.pdbx_seq_one_letter_code
_entity_poly.pdbx_strand_id
1 'polypeptide(L)'
;MAEIGVVASVIAVIQLSERVTTICKSYIKHVKDYPKELRAIFVEVASLKIVFESLELLEKSTSDSTDSAILVTLLCADGPVNGCQTALKQLEKLISPSASSSSKSPPQNTSKRQRVQNYLSANFSQQRVEEQFERLRWPMRASRAKELLEEVMRHKTTISLALGGEILRDITEIKCDLKEIRKALDEDTIYKICNWFEQTNPSTLHNSMVSLYEPGTGEWQQSPRCLWLSGIPGAGKTVLASYLIQTLATHCEDPVNKQHTMAYYYCYHGHSQDESIPLLRWIPGQLCRRTENVPDLAQKIFQRGLEPGLVDLLNCLASVLQDEALQVSVPP
;
A
#
# COMPACT_ATOMS: atom_id res chain seq x y z
N MET A 1 -12.63 -1.61 25.08
CA MET A 1 -12.02 -1.17 26.36
C MET A 1 -10.49 -1.19 26.34
N ALA A 2 -9.83 -2.04 25.54
CA ALA A 2 -8.36 -2.07 25.46
C ALA A 2 -7.74 -0.80 24.82
N GLU A 3 -8.34 -0.26 23.75
CA GLU A 3 -7.84 0.93 23.02
C GLU A 3 -7.68 2.18 23.90
N ILE A 4 -8.59 2.41 24.84
CA ILE A 4 -8.53 3.61 25.72
C ILE A 4 -7.36 3.53 26.70
N GLY A 5 -6.99 2.33 27.14
CA GLY A 5 -5.84 2.12 28.02
C GLY A 5 -4.49 2.33 27.31
N VAL A 6 -4.46 2.06 26.01
CA VAL A 6 -3.29 2.16 25.14
C VAL A 6 -2.92 3.63 24.91
N VAL A 7 -3.84 4.43 24.35
CA VAL A 7 -3.65 5.86 24.12
C VAL A 7 -3.16 6.56 25.40
N ALA A 8 -3.75 6.18 26.55
CA ALA A 8 -3.37 6.73 27.84
C ALA A 8 -1.92 6.40 28.24
N SER A 9 -1.43 5.20 27.91
CA SER A 9 -0.04 4.78 28.20
C SER A 9 0.99 5.54 27.35
N VAL A 10 0.70 5.73 26.06
CA VAL A 10 1.52 6.48 25.10
C VAL A 10 1.64 7.94 25.53
N ILE A 11 0.49 8.59 25.78
CA ILE A 11 0.44 9.97 26.28
C ILE A 11 1.20 10.12 27.61
N ALA A 12 1.06 9.14 28.51
CA ALA A 12 1.78 9.19 29.78
C ALA A 12 3.31 9.13 29.59
N VAL A 13 3.82 8.32 28.66
CA VAL A 13 5.26 8.30 28.34
C VAL A 13 5.72 9.63 27.74
N ILE A 14 4.93 10.22 26.84
CA ILE A 14 5.22 11.55 26.26
C ILE A 14 5.33 12.61 27.37
N GLN A 15 4.36 12.67 28.29
CA GLN A 15 4.37 13.62 29.41
C GLN A 15 5.53 13.39 30.38
N LEU A 16 5.86 12.14 30.68
CA LEU A 16 7.02 11.79 31.52
C LEU A 16 8.33 12.19 30.85
N SER A 17 8.46 12.00 29.54
CA SER A 17 9.66 12.37 28.78
C SER A 17 9.86 13.90 28.79
N GLU A 18 8.79 14.68 28.71
CA GLU A 18 8.83 16.13 28.81
C GLU A 18 9.24 16.61 30.21
N ARG A 19 8.73 15.96 31.26
CA ARG A 19 9.14 16.25 32.64
C ARG A 19 10.61 15.93 32.88
N VAL A 20 11.10 14.78 32.43
CA VAL A 20 12.52 14.40 32.59
C VAL A 20 13.43 15.35 31.79
N THR A 21 13.08 15.67 30.54
CA THR A 21 13.88 16.58 29.71
C THR A 21 13.93 18.00 30.26
N THR A 22 12.82 18.52 30.82
CA THR A 22 12.80 19.84 31.47
C THR A 22 13.65 19.87 32.74
N ILE A 23 13.61 18.82 33.56
CA ILE A 23 14.47 18.69 34.75
C ILE A 23 15.95 18.65 34.32
N CYS A 24 16.33 17.80 33.36
CA CYS A 24 17.71 17.72 32.87
C CYS A 24 18.18 19.05 32.27
N LYS A 25 17.32 19.73 31.49
CA LYS A 25 17.63 21.05 30.92
C LYS A 25 17.88 22.12 31.99
N SER A 26 17.14 22.07 33.10
CA SER A 26 17.36 22.95 34.25
C SER A 26 18.75 22.73 34.85
N TYR A 27 19.14 21.48 35.13
CA TYR A 27 20.47 21.17 35.66
C TYR A 27 21.59 21.56 34.70
N ILE A 28 21.47 21.23 33.41
CA ILE A 28 22.47 21.56 32.38
C ILE A 28 22.68 23.07 32.24
N LYS A 29 21.62 23.88 32.43
CA LYS A 29 21.69 25.34 32.30
C LYS A 29 22.27 26.03 33.53
N HIS A 30 22.01 25.47 34.72
CA HIS A 30 22.23 26.17 35.98
C HIS A 30 23.42 25.62 36.80
N VAL A 31 23.84 24.37 36.59
CA VAL A 31 24.98 23.75 37.28
C VAL A 31 26.25 23.89 36.44
N LYS A 32 27.33 24.41 37.05
CA LYS A 32 28.56 24.75 36.32
C LYS A 32 29.34 23.52 35.84
N ASP A 33 29.44 22.49 36.69
CA ASP A 33 30.13 21.22 36.43
C ASP A 33 29.13 20.05 36.44
N TYR A 34 28.23 20.02 35.46
CA TYR A 34 27.22 18.96 35.36
C TYR A 34 27.81 17.64 34.77
N PRO A 35 27.32 16.48 35.21
CA PRO A 35 27.75 15.15 34.75
C PRO A 35 27.35 14.87 33.29
N LYS A 36 28.21 14.18 32.54
CA LYS A 36 27.96 13.81 31.13
C LYS A 36 26.72 12.92 30.99
N GLU A 37 26.41 12.14 32.01
CA GLU A 37 25.25 11.26 32.09
C GLU A 37 23.94 12.05 32.03
N LEU A 38 23.85 13.24 32.63
CA LEU A 38 22.65 14.09 32.53
C LEU A 38 22.39 14.55 31.10
N ARG A 39 23.45 14.82 30.35
CA ARG A 39 23.34 15.18 28.93
C ARG A 39 22.91 13.99 28.08
N ALA A 40 23.46 12.80 28.35
CA ALA A 40 23.03 11.57 27.69
C ALA A 40 21.54 11.28 27.95
N ILE A 41 21.10 11.36 29.21
CA ILE A 41 19.69 11.21 29.59
C ILE A 41 18.82 12.24 28.86
N PHE A 42 19.22 13.51 28.83
CA PHE A 42 18.49 14.55 28.11
C PHE A 42 18.30 14.20 26.62
N VAL A 43 19.37 13.85 25.92
CA VAL A 43 19.33 13.55 24.47
C VAL A 43 18.47 12.32 24.20
N GLU A 44 18.69 11.25 24.95
CA GLU A 44 18.00 9.99 24.71
C GLU A 44 16.50 10.07 25.07
N VAL A 45 16.15 10.71 26.19
CA VAL A 45 14.74 10.90 26.55
C VAL A 45 14.03 11.88 25.61
N ALA A 46 14.73 12.89 25.08
CA ALA A 46 14.17 13.75 24.04
C ALA A 46 13.90 12.97 22.75
N SER A 47 14.79 12.06 22.35
CA SER A 47 14.56 11.21 21.18
C SER A 47 13.47 10.14 21.41
N LEU A 48 13.28 9.69 22.65
CA LEU A 48 12.18 8.80 23.03
C LEU A 48 10.83 9.47 22.79
N LYS A 49 10.71 10.76 23.14
CA LYS A 49 9.50 11.56 22.90
C LYS A 49 9.08 11.49 21.43
N ILE A 50 10.03 11.68 20.51
CA ILE A 50 9.79 11.66 19.06
C ILE A 50 9.25 10.28 18.62
N VAL A 51 9.82 9.19 19.13
CA VAL A 51 9.34 7.82 18.80
C VAL A 51 7.90 7.61 19.27
N PHE A 52 7.54 8.10 20.45
CA PHE A 52 6.18 7.99 20.98
C PHE A 52 5.18 8.91 20.30
N GLU A 53 5.61 10.10 19.85
CA GLU A 53 4.79 10.97 18.98
C GLU A 53 4.49 10.29 17.64
N SER A 54 5.48 9.61 17.03
CA SER A 54 5.25 8.81 15.81
C SER A 54 4.28 7.66 16.05
N LEU A 55 4.36 7.00 17.20
CA LEU A 55 3.44 5.92 17.59
C LEU A 55 2.01 6.45 17.81
N GLU A 56 1.85 7.62 18.44
CA GLU A 56 0.54 8.28 18.60
C GLU A 56 -0.09 8.64 17.25
N LEU A 57 0.70 9.08 16.27
CA LEU A 57 0.22 9.37 14.92
C LEU A 57 -0.29 8.09 14.22
N LEU A 58 0.46 6.99 14.34
CA LEU A 58 0.08 5.71 13.73
C LEU A 58 -1.19 5.12 14.33
N GLU A 59 -1.36 5.23 15.66
CA GLU A 59 -2.57 4.80 16.35
C GLU A 59 -3.82 5.59 15.88
N LYS A 60 -3.68 6.89 15.62
CA LYS A 60 -4.78 7.70 15.06
C LYS A 60 -5.17 7.27 13.65
N SER A 61 -4.18 6.91 12.81
CA SER A 61 -4.44 6.46 11.43
C SER A 61 -4.99 5.03 11.33
N THR A 62 -4.75 4.17 12.32
CA THR A 62 -5.19 2.75 12.29
C THR A 62 -6.60 2.53 12.83
N SER A 63 -7.32 3.59 13.24
CA SER A 63 -8.69 3.50 13.77
C SER A 63 -9.73 2.91 12.80
N ASP A 64 -9.40 2.75 11.51
CA ASP A 64 -10.24 2.10 10.50
C ASP A 64 -9.85 0.62 10.22
N SER A 65 -8.71 0.14 10.74
CA SER A 65 -8.18 -1.22 10.48
C SER A 65 -7.68 -1.90 11.76
N THR A 66 -8.55 -2.68 12.39
CA THR A 66 -8.37 -3.34 13.71
C THR A 66 -7.23 -4.35 13.86
N ASP A 67 -6.39 -4.59 12.84
CA ASP A 67 -5.55 -5.80 12.77
C ASP A 67 -4.02 -5.55 12.64
N SER A 68 -3.46 -4.47 13.21
CA SER A 68 -1.99 -4.42 13.37
C SER A 68 -1.56 -5.29 14.56
N ALA A 69 -1.24 -6.55 14.30
CA ALA A 69 -0.66 -7.48 15.28
C ALA A 69 0.62 -6.93 15.95
N ILE A 70 1.31 -6.00 15.27
CA ILE A 70 2.52 -5.33 15.78
C ILE A 70 2.16 -4.31 16.86
N LEU A 71 1.15 -3.47 16.64
CA LEU A 71 0.62 -2.57 17.68
C LEU A 71 0.17 -3.37 18.91
N VAL A 72 -0.58 -4.46 18.72
CA VAL A 72 -1.01 -5.33 19.83
C VAL A 72 0.19 -5.82 20.63
N THR A 73 1.28 -6.23 19.97
CA THR A 73 2.50 -6.73 20.62
C THR A 73 3.24 -5.63 21.39
N LEU A 74 3.31 -4.41 20.85
CA LEU A 74 3.94 -3.27 21.53
C LEU A 74 3.20 -2.83 22.79
N LEU A 75 1.88 -3.05 22.81
CA LEU A 75 0.93 -2.47 23.75
C LEU A 75 0.39 -3.47 24.78
N CYS A 76 0.87 -4.72 24.75
CA CYS A 76 0.59 -5.71 25.78
C CYS A 76 0.92 -5.17 27.20
N ALA A 77 0.26 -5.73 28.22
CA ALA A 77 0.43 -5.29 29.61
C ALA A 77 1.90 -5.39 30.12
N ASP A 78 2.67 -6.36 29.61
CA ASP A 78 4.12 -6.48 29.83
C ASP A 78 4.96 -6.06 28.61
N GLY A 79 4.36 -5.28 27.73
CA GLY A 79 4.94 -4.83 26.47
C GLY A 79 5.99 -3.72 26.63
N PRO A 80 6.74 -3.43 25.56
CA PRO A 80 7.81 -2.45 25.58
C PRO A 80 7.35 -1.03 25.96
N VAL A 81 6.10 -0.66 25.68
CA VAL A 81 5.54 0.64 26.08
C VAL A 81 5.40 0.75 27.60
N ASN A 82 4.85 -0.27 28.27
CA ASN A 82 4.69 -0.26 29.73
C ASN A 82 6.05 -0.38 30.45
N GLY A 83 6.96 -1.21 29.91
CA GLY A 83 8.34 -1.30 30.39
C GLY A 83 9.07 0.05 30.31
N CYS A 84 8.92 0.75 29.18
CA CYS A 84 9.47 2.09 29.00
C CYS A 84 8.86 3.09 30.00
N GLN A 85 7.53 3.09 30.17
CA GLN A 85 6.84 3.96 31.12
C GLN A 85 7.34 3.74 32.55
N THR A 86 7.54 2.48 32.95
CA THR A 86 7.99 2.12 34.30
C THR A 86 9.43 2.55 34.54
N ALA A 87 10.34 2.27 33.60
CA ALA A 87 11.74 2.69 33.69
C ALA A 87 11.87 4.22 33.70
N LEU A 88 11.07 4.92 32.88
CA LEU A 88 11.07 6.39 32.81
C LEU A 88 10.52 7.03 34.09
N LYS A 89 9.49 6.46 34.72
CA LYS A 89 8.99 6.90 36.05
C LYS A 89 10.07 6.74 37.13
N GLN A 90 10.81 5.64 37.12
CA GLN A 90 11.91 5.41 38.07
C GLN A 90 13.05 6.41 37.83
N LEU A 91 13.38 6.67 36.56
CA LEU A 91 14.40 7.65 36.17
C LEU A 91 13.99 9.07 36.63
N GLU A 92 12.74 9.45 36.40
CA GLU A 92 12.21 10.72 36.86
C GLU A 92 12.32 10.87 38.39
N LYS A 93 11.92 9.84 39.15
CA LYS A 93 12.00 9.85 40.63
C LYS A 93 13.45 10.00 41.12
N LEU A 94 14.42 9.45 40.41
CA LEU A 94 15.83 9.57 40.76
C LEU A 94 16.40 10.97 40.52
N ILE A 95 15.92 11.66 39.47
CA ILE A 95 16.43 12.97 39.02
C ILE A 95 15.62 14.13 39.65
N SER A 96 14.39 13.87 40.09
CA SER A 96 13.52 14.86 40.72
C SER A 96 14.10 15.37 42.05
N PRO A 97 14.01 16.69 42.31
CA PRO A 97 14.32 17.24 43.63
C PRO A 97 13.39 16.61 44.67
N SER A 98 13.93 15.96 45.72
CA SER A 98 13.09 15.32 46.73
C SER A 98 12.26 16.38 47.48
N ALA A 99 10.94 16.34 47.34
CA ALA A 99 10.02 17.23 48.04
C ALA A 99 9.73 16.82 49.50
N SER A 100 10.61 16.05 50.16
CA SER A 100 10.39 15.60 51.53
C SER A 100 11.29 16.33 52.52
N SER A 101 10.63 17.08 53.41
CA SER A 101 11.11 17.74 54.65
C SER A 101 11.67 19.17 54.54
N SER A 102 10.76 20.15 54.35
CA SER A 102 10.73 21.32 55.25
C SER A 102 9.36 22.00 55.17
N SER A 103 8.42 21.46 55.96
CA SER A 103 7.36 22.27 56.54
C SER A 103 8.02 23.32 57.44
N LYS A 104 8.25 24.53 56.90
CA LYS A 104 8.19 25.75 57.69
C LYS A 104 7.25 26.70 56.95
N SER A 105 6.17 26.99 57.64
CA SER A 105 5.11 27.93 57.31
C SER A 105 5.64 29.28 56.78
N PRO A 106 4.88 29.98 55.92
CA PRO A 106 5.19 31.36 55.60
C PRO A 106 4.85 32.25 56.80
N PRO A 107 5.72 33.20 57.22
CA PRO A 107 5.26 34.31 58.05
C PRO A 107 4.45 35.26 57.19
N GLN A 108 3.26 35.58 57.67
CA GLN A 108 2.41 36.66 57.18
C GLN A 108 3.08 38.03 57.37
N ASN A 109 2.64 38.98 56.53
CA ASN A 109 2.79 40.43 56.60
C ASN A 109 4.16 41.03 56.23
N THR A 110 4.23 41.78 55.13
CA THR A 110 3.97 43.24 55.15
C THR A 110 4.22 43.90 53.78
N SER A 111 3.33 44.86 53.48
CA SER A 111 3.48 46.10 52.71
C SER A 111 4.06 46.14 51.28
N LYS A 112 3.29 46.87 50.47
CA LYS A 112 3.53 47.31 49.08
C LYS A 112 4.86 48.09 48.94
N ARG A 113 6.00 47.41 48.81
CA ARG A 113 7.26 48.02 48.30
C ARG A 113 8.27 47.00 47.77
N GLN A 114 7.89 46.14 46.84
CA GLN A 114 8.83 45.25 46.14
C GLN A 114 8.56 45.28 44.64
N ARG A 115 9.19 46.24 43.96
CA ARG A 115 9.20 46.33 42.49
C ARG A 115 10.62 46.47 41.92
N VAL A 116 11.64 46.14 42.71
CA VAL A 116 13.05 46.08 42.28
C VAL A 116 13.69 44.72 42.65
N GLN A 117 12.88 43.65 42.72
CA GLN A 117 13.35 42.29 43.02
C GLN A 117 13.13 41.31 41.85
N ASN A 118 13.32 41.79 40.61
CA ASN A 118 13.28 40.92 39.42
C ASN A 118 14.64 40.72 38.75
N TYR A 119 15.70 41.42 39.18
CA TYR A 119 17.07 41.21 38.67
C TYR A 119 17.95 40.38 39.62
N LEU A 120 17.52 40.13 40.86
CA LEU A 120 18.21 39.22 41.80
C LEU A 120 17.58 37.81 41.83
N SER A 121 16.38 37.61 41.29
CA SER A 121 15.68 36.32 41.34
C SER A 121 16.28 35.25 40.41
N ALA A 122 16.94 35.66 39.32
CA ALA A 122 17.63 34.73 38.41
C ALA A 122 18.77 33.98 39.13
N ASN A 123 19.55 34.68 39.95
CA ASN A 123 20.67 34.08 40.69
C ASN A 123 20.19 33.17 41.85
N PHE A 124 19.09 33.53 42.52
CA PHE A 124 18.48 32.64 43.53
C PHE A 124 17.95 31.34 42.93
N SER A 125 17.48 31.37 41.68
CA SER A 125 17.02 30.15 41.00
C SER A 125 18.17 29.21 40.66
N GLN A 126 19.31 29.76 40.22
CA GLN A 126 20.52 28.99 39.90
C GLN A 126 21.12 28.33 41.15
N GLN A 127 21.29 29.09 42.23
CA GLN A 127 21.85 28.57 43.49
C GLN A 127 20.96 27.47 44.10
N ARG A 128 19.64 27.60 43.97
CA ARG A 128 18.68 26.55 44.40
C ARG A 128 18.83 25.26 43.60
N VAL A 129 19.03 25.34 42.30
CA VAL A 129 19.20 24.15 41.44
C VAL A 129 20.54 23.47 41.74
N GLU A 130 21.60 24.24 41.98
CA GLU A 130 22.92 23.72 42.34
C GLU A 130 22.91 23.07 43.74
N GLU A 131 22.30 23.72 44.74
CA GLU A 131 22.06 23.11 46.07
C GLU A 131 21.20 21.83 45.99
N GLN A 132 20.19 21.81 45.13
CA GLN A 132 19.36 20.61 44.91
C GLN A 132 20.14 19.49 44.23
N PHE A 133 21.02 19.84 43.29
CA PHE A 133 21.89 18.90 42.60
C PHE A 133 22.96 18.29 43.52
N GLU A 134 23.55 19.10 44.41
CA GLU A 134 24.45 18.61 45.46
C GLU A 134 23.72 17.67 46.43
N ARG A 135 22.50 18.03 46.84
CA ARG A 135 21.63 17.17 47.69
C ARG A 135 21.22 15.87 47.02
N LEU A 136 21.14 15.86 45.70
CA LEU A 136 20.84 14.68 44.89
C LEU A 136 21.92 13.60 45.03
N ARG A 137 23.13 13.93 45.52
CA ARG A 137 24.27 13.02 45.61
C ARG A 137 24.47 12.28 44.28
N TRP A 138 24.42 13.02 43.18
CA TRP A 138 24.45 12.50 41.81
C TRP A 138 25.44 11.35 41.56
N PRO A 139 26.73 11.41 41.98
CA PRO A 139 27.67 10.32 41.76
C PRO A 139 27.21 8.96 42.33
N MET A 140 26.40 8.94 43.39
CA MET A 140 25.82 7.70 43.93
C MET A 140 24.60 7.21 43.14
N ARG A 141 23.87 8.10 42.46
CA ARG A 141 22.70 7.77 41.65
C ARG A 141 23.02 7.52 40.17
N ALA A 142 24.22 7.91 39.72
CA ALA A 142 24.66 7.82 38.34
C ALA A 142 24.60 6.39 37.79
N SER A 143 25.01 5.38 38.55
CA SER A 143 24.95 3.97 38.14
C SER A 143 23.52 3.53 37.85
N ARG A 144 22.60 3.79 38.78
CA ARG A 144 21.19 3.41 38.63
C ARG A 144 20.49 4.19 37.50
N ALA A 145 20.83 5.47 37.33
CA ALA A 145 20.31 6.28 36.23
C ALA A 145 20.77 5.75 34.87
N LYS A 146 22.01 5.25 34.78
CA LYS A 146 22.54 4.61 33.57
C LYS A 146 21.81 3.30 33.25
N GLU A 147 21.62 2.43 34.23
CA GLU A 147 20.87 1.17 34.05
C GLU A 147 19.45 1.42 33.54
N LEU A 148 18.74 2.39 34.14
CA LEU A 148 17.39 2.75 33.71
C LEU A 148 17.36 3.38 32.32
N LEU A 149 18.39 4.15 31.98
CA LEU A 149 18.52 4.70 30.63
C LEU A 149 18.72 3.58 29.60
N GLU A 150 19.58 2.60 29.89
CA GLU A 150 19.78 1.43 29.03
C GLU A 150 18.49 0.62 28.84
N GLU A 151 17.69 0.47 29.90
CA GLU A 151 16.37 -0.17 29.84
C GLU A 151 15.38 0.62 28.95
N VAL A 152 15.29 1.94 29.12
CA VAL A 152 14.48 2.82 28.26
C VAL A 152 14.92 2.71 26.80
N MET A 153 16.24 2.69 26.56
CA MET A 153 16.81 2.59 25.22
C MET A 153 16.51 1.24 24.57
N ARG A 154 16.54 0.14 25.33
CA ARG A 154 16.11 -1.17 24.83
C ARG A 154 14.67 -1.12 24.34
N HIS A 155 13.75 -0.59 25.15
CA HIS A 155 12.36 -0.45 24.76
C HIS A 155 12.16 0.48 23.55
N LYS A 156 12.88 1.61 23.50
CA LYS A 156 12.88 2.51 22.34
C LYS A 156 13.26 1.78 21.06
N THR A 157 14.34 0.99 21.07
CA THR A 157 14.80 0.26 19.87
C THR A 157 13.75 -0.74 19.39
N THR A 158 13.13 -1.49 20.30
CA THR A 158 12.03 -2.41 19.97
C THR A 158 10.85 -1.67 19.34
N ILE A 159 10.44 -0.53 19.92
CA ILE A 159 9.35 0.29 19.39
C ILE A 159 9.72 0.84 18.01
N SER A 160 10.90 1.42 17.83
CA SER A 160 11.33 1.97 16.54
C SER A 160 11.40 0.91 15.43
N LEU A 161 11.85 -0.30 15.74
CA LEU A 161 11.87 -1.42 14.78
C LEU A 161 10.45 -1.84 14.38
N ALA A 162 9.56 -1.95 15.35
CA ALA A 162 8.16 -2.29 15.11
C ALA A 162 7.46 -1.21 14.25
N LEU A 163 7.66 0.07 14.58
CA LEU A 163 7.18 1.20 13.78
C LEU A 163 7.70 1.15 12.34
N GLY A 164 9.00 0.87 12.16
CA GLY A 164 9.58 0.71 10.83
C GLY A 164 9.00 -0.46 10.05
N GLY A 165 8.65 -1.55 10.74
CA GLY A 165 7.97 -2.72 10.16
C GLY A 165 6.54 -2.42 9.69
N GLU A 166 5.77 -1.65 10.47
CA GLU A 166 4.42 -1.22 10.08
C GLU A 166 4.45 -0.32 8.85
N ILE A 167 5.31 0.70 8.85
CA ILE A 167 5.48 1.58 7.69
C ILE A 167 5.86 0.78 6.44
N LEU A 168 6.76 -0.20 6.57
CA LEU A 168 7.13 -1.06 5.45
C LEU A 168 5.96 -1.91 4.96
N ARG A 169 5.16 -2.46 5.87
CA ARG A 169 3.94 -3.21 5.55
C ARG A 169 2.96 -2.36 4.76
N ASP A 170 2.67 -1.15 5.23
CA ASP A 170 1.76 -0.21 4.57
C ASP A 170 2.28 0.18 3.18
N ILE A 171 3.59 0.40 3.01
CA ILE A 171 4.19 0.63 1.68
C ILE A 171 4.00 -0.57 0.75
N THR A 172 4.17 -1.79 1.26
CA THR A 172 3.95 -2.99 0.44
C THR A 172 2.48 -3.18 0.06
N GLU A 173 1.56 -2.84 0.96
CA GLU A 173 0.12 -2.87 0.73
C GLU A 173 -0.28 -1.86 -0.35
N ILE A 174 0.15 -0.59 -0.21
CA ILE A 174 -0.03 0.44 -1.24
C ILE A 174 0.53 -0.01 -2.59
N LYS A 175 1.69 -0.67 -2.62
CA LYS A 175 2.28 -1.19 -3.86
C LYS A 175 1.43 -2.30 -4.49
N CYS A 176 0.76 -3.14 -3.69
CA CYS A 176 -0.18 -4.13 -4.19
C CYS A 176 -1.43 -3.47 -4.76
N ASP A 177 -2.04 -2.54 -4.03
CA ASP A 177 -3.22 -1.78 -4.50
C ASP A 177 -2.92 -1.05 -5.81
N LEU A 178 -1.74 -0.44 -5.94
CA LEU A 178 -1.31 0.22 -7.18
C LEU A 178 -1.17 -0.76 -8.36
N LYS A 179 -0.75 -2.01 -8.12
CA LYS A 179 -0.71 -3.03 -9.17
C LYS A 179 -2.12 -3.43 -9.61
N GLU A 180 -3.05 -3.56 -8.67
CA GLU A 180 -4.44 -3.89 -8.98
C GLU A 180 -5.11 -2.77 -9.77
N ILE A 181 -4.94 -1.52 -9.35
CA ILE A 181 -5.41 -0.33 -10.08
C ILE A 181 -4.82 -0.30 -11.49
N ARG A 182 -3.52 -0.56 -11.62
CA ARG A 182 -2.86 -0.60 -12.94
C ARG A 182 -3.46 -1.69 -13.83
N LYS A 183 -3.67 -2.90 -13.30
CA LYS A 183 -4.31 -3.99 -14.04
C LYS A 183 -5.71 -3.61 -14.50
N ALA A 184 -6.51 -2.99 -13.63
CA ALA A 184 -7.86 -2.53 -13.97
C ALA A 184 -7.85 -1.44 -15.07
N LEU A 185 -6.87 -0.53 -15.03
CA LEU A 185 -6.69 0.50 -16.08
C LEU A 185 -6.24 -0.12 -17.42
N ASP A 186 -5.36 -1.11 -17.38
CA ASP A 186 -4.92 -1.85 -18.56
C ASP A 186 -6.11 -2.62 -19.17
N GLU A 187 -6.91 -3.31 -18.35
CA GLU A 187 -8.14 -4.01 -18.76
C GLU A 187 -9.17 -3.05 -19.37
N ASP A 188 -9.40 -1.88 -18.76
CA ASP A 188 -10.29 -0.83 -19.30
C ASP A 188 -9.79 -0.28 -20.64
N THR A 189 -8.47 -0.12 -20.80
CA THR A 189 -7.87 0.31 -22.06
C THR A 189 -8.06 -0.74 -23.16
N ILE A 190 -7.80 -2.01 -22.85
CA ILE A 190 -8.04 -3.13 -23.77
C ILE A 190 -9.52 -3.17 -24.16
N TYR A 191 -10.43 -3.06 -23.19
CA TYR A 191 -11.86 -3.05 -23.45
C TYR A 191 -12.28 -1.92 -24.40
N LYS A 192 -11.81 -0.69 -24.16
CA LYS A 192 -12.11 0.47 -25.02
C LYS A 192 -11.62 0.29 -26.45
N ILE A 193 -10.41 -0.21 -26.63
CA ILE A 193 -9.85 -0.44 -27.97
C ILE A 193 -10.58 -1.57 -28.68
N CYS A 194 -10.83 -2.68 -27.99
CA CYS A 194 -11.56 -3.81 -28.56
C CYS A 194 -13.01 -3.44 -28.89
N ASN A 195 -13.66 -2.58 -28.12
CA ASN A 195 -14.98 -2.05 -28.43
C ASN A 195 -14.93 -1.07 -29.61
N TRP A 196 -13.88 -0.26 -29.71
CA TRP A 196 -13.65 0.62 -30.87
C TRP A 196 -13.46 -0.17 -32.18
N PHE A 197 -12.87 -1.36 -32.13
CA PHE A 197 -12.81 -2.26 -33.28
C PHE A 197 -14.20 -2.78 -33.69
N GLU A 198 -15.14 -2.94 -32.77
CA GLU A 198 -16.44 -3.56 -33.04
C GLU A 198 -17.40 -2.62 -33.80
N GLN A 199 -17.37 -2.69 -35.14
CA GLN A 199 -18.37 -2.05 -36.00
C GLN A 199 -19.51 -3.01 -36.39
N THR A 200 -19.19 -4.27 -36.65
CA THR A 200 -20.15 -5.32 -37.01
C THR A 200 -19.89 -6.54 -36.16
N ASN A 201 -20.91 -7.00 -35.44
CA ASN A 201 -20.80 -8.14 -34.55
C ASN A 201 -21.43 -9.40 -35.18
N PRO A 202 -20.62 -10.39 -35.62
CA PRO A 202 -21.11 -11.62 -36.24
C PRO A 202 -21.76 -12.61 -35.26
N SER A 203 -21.72 -12.38 -33.94
CA SER A 203 -22.20 -13.34 -32.94
C SER A 203 -23.71 -13.58 -33.01
N THR A 204 -24.50 -12.58 -33.38
CA THR A 204 -25.96 -12.71 -33.53
C THR A 204 -26.31 -13.70 -34.65
N LEU A 205 -25.61 -13.58 -35.78
CA LEU A 205 -25.70 -14.51 -36.89
C LEU A 205 -25.18 -15.89 -36.49
N HIS A 206 -24.03 -15.96 -35.80
CA HIS A 206 -23.48 -17.22 -35.29
C HIS A 206 -24.49 -17.97 -34.43
N ASN A 207 -25.05 -17.31 -33.41
CA ASN A 207 -26.01 -17.91 -32.47
C ASN A 207 -27.27 -18.39 -33.20
N SER A 208 -27.72 -17.66 -34.21
CA SER A 208 -28.85 -18.05 -35.05
C SER A 208 -28.55 -19.34 -35.82
N MET A 209 -27.36 -19.46 -36.40
CA MET A 209 -26.95 -20.67 -37.15
C MET A 209 -26.74 -21.88 -36.25
N VAL A 210 -26.18 -21.67 -35.06
CA VAL A 210 -26.06 -22.71 -34.02
C VAL A 210 -27.44 -23.23 -33.62
N SER A 211 -28.44 -22.37 -33.49
CA SER A 211 -29.80 -22.81 -33.10
C SER A 211 -30.48 -23.70 -34.15
N LEU A 212 -30.02 -23.65 -35.39
CA LEU A 212 -30.51 -24.47 -36.51
C LEU A 212 -29.74 -25.79 -36.66
N TYR A 213 -28.72 -26.02 -35.82
CA TYR A 213 -27.90 -27.24 -35.89
C TYR A 213 -28.65 -28.45 -35.31
N GLU A 214 -28.61 -29.56 -36.04
CA GLU A 214 -29.13 -30.86 -35.58
C GLU A 214 -27.97 -31.77 -35.13
N PRO A 215 -28.01 -32.37 -33.93
CA PRO A 215 -26.97 -33.29 -33.43
C PRO A 215 -26.67 -34.44 -34.41
N GLY A 216 -25.39 -34.79 -34.57
CA GLY A 216 -24.92 -35.79 -35.54
C GLY A 216 -24.56 -35.23 -36.92
N THR A 217 -24.90 -33.97 -37.20
CA THR A 217 -24.62 -33.34 -38.51
C THR A 217 -23.15 -32.90 -38.60
N GLY A 218 -22.40 -33.41 -39.58
CA GLY A 218 -21.01 -32.95 -39.83
C GLY A 218 -19.94 -33.65 -38.99
N GLU A 219 -20.28 -34.67 -38.20
CA GLU A 219 -19.33 -35.50 -37.45
C GLU A 219 -18.35 -36.30 -38.36
N TRP A 220 -18.72 -36.48 -39.63
CA TRP A 220 -17.91 -37.18 -40.62
C TRP A 220 -16.72 -36.34 -41.14
N GLN A 221 -16.64 -35.06 -40.80
CA GLN A 221 -15.70 -34.13 -41.42
C GLN A 221 -14.40 -34.00 -40.63
N GLN A 222 -13.28 -34.40 -41.23
CA GLN A 222 -11.94 -34.01 -40.78
C GLN A 222 -11.60 -32.62 -41.34
N SER A 223 -11.04 -31.73 -40.52
CA SER A 223 -10.79 -30.33 -40.87
C SER A 223 -9.46 -30.14 -41.63
N PRO A 224 -9.48 -29.85 -42.96
CA PRO A 224 -8.28 -29.44 -43.69
C PRO A 224 -7.89 -27.98 -43.37
N ARG A 225 -6.68 -27.55 -43.78
CA ARG A 225 -6.22 -26.14 -43.63
C ARG A 225 -7.11 -25.12 -44.35
N CYS A 226 -7.75 -25.51 -45.44
CA CYS A 226 -8.70 -24.67 -46.18
C CYS A 226 -9.84 -25.57 -46.68
N LEU A 227 -11.08 -25.13 -46.44
CA LEU A 227 -12.27 -25.87 -46.81
C LEU A 227 -13.15 -25.00 -47.70
N TRP A 228 -13.41 -25.48 -48.93
CA TRP A 228 -14.34 -24.85 -49.85
C TRP A 228 -15.64 -25.66 -49.93
N LEU A 229 -16.76 -25.08 -49.49
CA LEU A 229 -18.06 -25.74 -49.48
C LEU A 229 -19.00 -25.12 -50.53
N SER A 230 -19.37 -25.90 -51.54
CA SER A 230 -20.36 -25.53 -52.55
C SER A 230 -21.62 -26.38 -52.44
N GLY A 231 -22.79 -25.79 -52.72
CA GLY A 231 -24.05 -26.55 -52.81
C GLY A 231 -25.26 -25.65 -53.05
N ILE A 232 -26.44 -26.24 -53.20
CA ILE A 232 -27.69 -25.51 -53.40
C ILE A 232 -28.02 -24.58 -52.20
N PRO A 233 -28.74 -23.46 -52.41
CA PRO A 233 -29.28 -22.66 -51.32
C PRO A 233 -30.09 -23.54 -50.35
N GLY A 234 -29.97 -23.29 -49.03
CA GLY A 234 -30.67 -24.08 -48.01
C GLY A 234 -30.00 -25.40 -47.63
N ALA A 235 -28.91 -25.83 -48.29
CA ALA A 235 -28.19 -27.08 -47.95
C ALA A 235 -27.42 -27.06 -46.60
N GLY A 236 -27.68 -26.10 -45.71
CA GLY A 236 -27.06 -26.07 -44.37
C GLY A 236 -25.57 -25.66 -44.32
N LYS A 237 -24.98 -25.11 -45.39
CA LYS A 237 -23.54 -24.73 -45.42
C LYS A 237 -23.10 -23.82 -44.27
N THR A 238 -23.88 -22.78 -43.98
CA THR A 238 -23.58 -21.84 -42.89
C THR A 238 -23.76 -22.49 -41.51
N VAL A 239 -24.73 -23.39 -41.37
CA VAL A 239 -24.96 -24.19 -40.15
C VAL A 239 -23.78 -25.14 -39.91
N LEU A 240 -23.24 -25.77 -40.96
CA LEU A 240 -22.02 -26.56 -40.87
C LEU A 240 -20.80 -25.70 -40.47
N ALA A 241 -20.68 -24.49 -41.01
CA ALA A 241 -19.60 -23.57 -40.62
C ALA A 241 -19.69 -23.17 -39.14
N SER A 242 -20.88 -22.89 -38.60
CA SER A 242 -21.05 -22.63 -37.17
C SER A 242 -20.68 -23.83 -36.30
N TYR A 243 -21.01 -25.05 -36.73
CA TYR A 243 -20.60 -26.27 -36.02
C TYR A 243 -19.07 -26.38 -35.97
N LEU A 244 -18.37 -26.20 -37.10
CA LEU A 244 -16.91 -26.25 -37.13
C LEU A 244 -16.27 -25.19 -36.21
N ILE A 245 -16.82 -23.97 -36.19
CA ILE A 245 -16.37 -22.90 -35.29
C ILE A 245 -16.51 -23.33 -33.83
N GLN A 246 -17.63 -23.96 -33.45
CA GLN A 246 -17.83 -24.46 -32.08
C GLN A 246 -16.85 -25.58 -31.72
N THR A 247 -16.66 -26.56 -32.61
CA THR A 247 -15.71 -27.65 -32.38
C THR A 247 -14.29 -27.11 -32.20
N LEU A 248 -13.88 -26.13 -33.01
CA LEU A 248 -12.59 -25.47 -32.88
C LEU A 248 -12.49 -24.62 -31.60
N ALA A 249 -13.56 -23.92 -31.22
CA ALA A 249 -13.60 -23.17 -29.96
C ALA A 249 -13.35 -24.09 -28.75
N THR A 250 -14.08 -25.21 -28.68
CA THR A 250 -13.91 -26.19 -27.60
C THR A 250 -12.50 -26.75 -27.54
N HIS A 251 -11.86 -26.97 -28.69
CA HIS A 251 -10.50 -27.49 -28.75
C HIS A 251 -9.42 -26.46 -28.34
N CYS A 252 -9.68 -25.16 -28.57
CA CYS A 252 -8.78 -24.08 -28.16
C CYS A 252 -8.93 -23.73 -26.68
N GLU A 253 -10.10 -23.98 -26.08
CA GLU A 253 -10.37 -23.74 -24.65
C GLU A 253 -9.79 -24.84 -23.75
N ASP A 254 -9.40 -25.99 -24.31
CA ASP A 254 -8.78 -27.08 -23.56
C ASP A 254 -7.44 -26.63 -22.93
N PRO A 255 -7.24 -26.78 -21.62
CA PRO A 255 -6.07 -26.25 -20.89
C PRO A 255 -4.74 -26.89 -21.30
N VAL A 256 -4.77 -28.02 -22.02
CA VAL A 256 -3.61 -28.70 -22.60
C VAL A 256 -3.13 -28.02 -23.90
N ASN A 257 -4.02 -27.29 -24.58
CA ASN A 257 -3.82 -26.70 -25.91
C ASN A 257 -3.77 -25.16 -25.90
N LYS A 258 -3.26 -24.55 -24.82
CA LYS A 258 -3.15 -23.08 -24.64
C LYS A 258 -2.38 -22.30 -25.73
N GLN A 259 -1.84 -22.98 -26.74
CA GLN A 259 -1.05 -22.38 -27.83
C GLN A 259 -1.89 -21.91 -29.03
N HIS A 260 -3.22 -22.09 -29.01
CA HIS A 260 -4.07 -21.78 -30.17
C HIS A 260 -5.15 -20.75 -29.81
N THR A 261 -5.14 -19.62 -30.53
CA THR A 261 -6.25 -18.68 -30.55
C THR A 261 -7.12 -18.92 -31.78
N MET A 262 -8.42 -18.66 -31.66
CA MET A 262 -9.37 -18.72 -32.76
C MET A 262 -10.12 -17.40 -32.91
N ALA A 263 -10.32 -16.97 -34.15
CA ALA A 263 -11.22 -15.89 -34.53
C ALA A 263 -12.07 -16.33 -35.72
N TYR A 264 -13.26 -15.74 -35.88
CA TYR A 264 -14.17 -16.03 -36.98
C TYR A 264 -14.95 -14.78 -37.38
N TYR A 265 -15.39 -14.73 -38.63
CA TYR A 265 -16.28 -13.67 -39.14
C TYR A 265 -17.18 -14.25 -40.23
N TYR A 266 -18.38 -13.68 -40.38
CA TYR A 266 -19.31 -14.03 -41.46
C TYR A 266 -19.44 -12.87 -42.43
N CYS A 267 -18.97 -13.05 -43.66
CA CYS A 267 -19.27 -12.12 -44.74
C CYS A 267 -20.72 -12.34 -45.19
N TYR A 268 -21.63 -11.44 -44.79
CA TYR A 268 -23.06 -11.63 -45.01
C TYR A 268 -23.59 -10.64 -46.06
N HIS A 269 -23.99 -11.17 -47.21
CA HIS A 269 -24.47 -10.36 -48.33
C HIS A 269 -25.70 -9.48 -47.98
N GLY A 270 -26.49 -9.88 -46.98
CA GLY A 270 -27.66 -9.11 -46.56
C GLY A 270 -27.35 -7.74 -45.96
N HIS A 271 -26.10 -7.48 -45.53
CA HIS A 271 -25.68 -6.16 -45.07
C HIS A 271 -25.55 -5.14 -46.22
N SER A 272 -25.45 -5.59 -47.48
CA SER A 272 -25.23 -4.72 -48.65
C SER A 272 -24.02 -3.78 -48.49
N GLN A 273 -22.97 -4.26 -47.83
CA GLN A 273 -21.73 -3.50 -47.54
C GLN A 273 -20.48 -4.25 -48.02
N ASP A 274 -19.37 -3.53 -48.14
CA ASP A 274 -18.05 -4.15 -48.26
C ASP A 274 -17.62 -4.68 -46.88
N GLU A 275 -17.51 -6.00 -46.77
CA GLU A 275 -17.16 -6.68 -45.53
C GLU A 275 -15.66 -6.64 -45.22
N SER A 276 -14.83 -6.08 -46.10
CA SER A 276 -13.37 -6.04 -45.93
C SER A 276 -12.95 -5.26 -44.67
N ILE A 277 -13.52 -4.06 -44.46
CA ILE A 277 -13.22 -3.24 -43.27
C ILE A 277 -13.81 -3.84 -41.99
N PRO A 278 -15.11 -4.23 -41.95
CA PRO A 278 -15.69 -4.93 -40.80
C PRO A 278 -14.92 -6.18 -40.39
N LEU A 279 -14.52 -7.04 -41.34
CA LEU A 279 -13.69 -8.21 -41.10
C LEU A 279 -12.35 -7.83 -40.46
N LEU A 280 -11.63 -6.88 -41.06
CA LEU A 280 -10.30 -6.47 -40.61
C LEU A 280 -10.32 -5.68 -39.29
N ARG A 281 -11.48 -5.17 -38.88
CA ARG A 281 -11.66 -4.62 -37.53
C ARG A 281 -12.03 -5.71 -36.53
N TRP A 282 -12.95 -6.61 -36.91
CA TRP A 282 -13.44 -7.66 -36.03
C TRP A 282 -12.36 -8.66 -35.63
N ILE A 283 -11.56 -9.17 -36.59
CA ILE A 283 -10.58 -10.22 -36.30
C ILE A 283 -9.52 -9.76 -35.30
N PRO A 284 -8.81 -8.63 -35.48
CA PRO A 284 -7.88 -8.13 -34.46
C PRO A 284 -8.55 -7.86 -33.13
N GLY A 285 -9.77 -7.27 -33.13
CA GLY A 285 -10.52 -7.02 -31.90
C GLY A 285 -10.86 -8.31 -31.14
N GLN A 286 -11.28 -9.36 -31.84
CA GLN A 286 -11.59 -10.66 -31.24
C GLN A 286 -10.33 -11.34 -30.69
N LEU A 287 -9.20 -11.28 -31.40
CA LEU A 287 -7.92 -11.82 -30.94
C LEU A 287 -7.41 -11.06 -29.71
N CYS A 288 -7.41 -9.72 -29.74
CA CYS A 288 -6.98 -8.88 -28.61
C CYS A 288 -7.80 -9.14 -27.34
N ARG A 289 -9.12 -9.39 -27.47
CA ARG A 289 -9.98 -9.77 -26.33
C ARG A 289 -9.59 -11.12 -25.73
N ARG A 290 -9.14 -12.06 -26.56
CA ARG A 290 -8.79 -13.41 -26.11
C ARG A 290 -7.39 -13.50 -25.52
N THR A 291 -6.45 -12.74 -26.06
CA THR A 291 -5.06 -12.71 -25.59
C THR A 291 -4.82 -11.70 -24.46
N GLU A 292 -5.83 -10.89 -24.11
CA GLU A 292 -5.72 -9.78 -23.17
C GLU A 292 -4.55 -8.83 -23.50
N ASN A 293 -4.25 -8.69 -24.79
CA ASN A 293 -3.13 -7.91 -25.28
C ASN A 293 -3.52 -7.10 -26.51
N VAL A 294 -3.12 -5.82 -26.52
CA VAL A 294 -3.32 -4.92 -27.66
C VAL A 294 -1.97 -4.43 -28.14
N PRO A 295 -1.60 -4.65 -29.42
CA PRO A 295 -0.34 -4.17 -29.94
C PRO A 295 -0.22 -2.64 -29.90
N ASP A 296 0.99 -2.15 -29.67
CA ASP A 296 1.31 -0.71 -29.63
C ASP A 296 0.79 0.06 -30.85
N LEU A 297 0.80 -0.59 -32.02
CA LEU A 297 0.28 0.02 -33.25
C LEU A 297 -1.22 0.33 -33.14
N ALA A 298 -2.02 -0.62 -32.65
CA ALA A 298 -3.45 -0.43 -32.46
C ALA A 298 -3.73 0.65 -31.42
N GLN A 299 -2.96 0.70 -30.32
CA GLN A 299 -3.07 1.77 -29.32
C GLN A 299 -2.77 3.14 -29.91
N LYS A 300 -1.69 3.27 -30.70
CA LYS A 300 -1.31 4.53 -31.36
C LYS A 300 -2.39 5.02 -32.32
N ILE A 301 -3.01 4.11 -33.08
CA ILE A 301 -4.08 4.46 -34.00
C ILE A 301 -5.32 4.91 -33.22
N PHE A 302 -5.71 4.18 -32.18
CA PHE A 302 -6.81 4.55 -31.31
C PHE A 302 -6.63 5.95 -30.68
N GLN A 303 -5.44 6.24 -30.17
CA GLN A 303 -5.12 7.55 -29.57
C GLN A 303 -5.18 8.72 -30.56
N ARG A 304 -5.00 8.48 -31.86
CA ARG A 304 -5.16 9.52 -32.89
C ARG A 304 -6.62 9.95 -33.07
N GLY A 305 -7.59 9.14 -32.64
CA GLY A 305 -9.01 9.44 -32.74
C GLY A 305 -9.54 9.49 -34.18
N LEU A 306 -8.85 8.85 -35.12
CA LEU A 306 -9.22 8.78 -36.54
C LEU A 306 -9.75 7.39 -36.88
N GLU A 307 -10.59 7.31 -37.91
CA GLU A 307 -11.00 6.04 -38.50
C GLU A 307 -9.81 5.39 -39.24
N PRO A 308 -9.47 4.11 -38.94
CA PRO A 308 -8.34 3.44 -39.52
C PRO A 308 -8.63 3.02 -40.96
N GLY A 309 -7.66 3.24 -41.85
CA GLY A 309 -7.75 2.73 -43.22
C GLY A 309 -7.50 1.22 -43.30
N LEU A 310 -7.74 0.64 -44.47
CA LEU A 310 -7.47 -0.78 -44.74
C LEU A 310 -6.02 -1.18 -44.42
N VAL A 311 -5.05 -0.34 -44.82
CA VAL A 311 -3.62 -0.59 -44.60
C VAL A 311 -3.29 -0.61 -43.10
N ASP A 312 -3.86 0.33 -42.33
CA ASP A 312 -3.65 0.38 -40.88
C ASP A 312 -4.20 -0.88 -40.20
N LEU A 313 -5.40 -1.32 -40.60
CA LEU A 313 -6.02 -2.53 -40.05
C LEU A 313 -5.25 -3.81 -40.41
N LEU A 314 -4.73 -3.92 -41.64
CA LEU A 314 -3.87 -5.03 -42.04
C LEU A 314 -2.57 -5.07 -41.22
N ASN A 315 -1.96 -3.91 -40.99
CA ASN A 315 -0.76 -3.82 -40.16
C ASN A 315 -1.07 -4.16 -38.69
N CYS A 316 -2.24 -3.75 -38.17
CA CYS A 316 -2.70 -4.15 -36.85
C CYS A 316 -2.87 -5.67 -36.75
N LEU A 317 -3.54 -6.30 -37.72
CA LEU A 317 -3.71 -7.75 -37.76
C LEU A 317 -2.35 -8.46 -37.80
N ALA A 318 -1.43 -8.01 -38.65
CA ALA A 318 -0.08 -8.57 -38.72
C ALA A 318 0.65 -8.46 -37.36
N SER A 319 0.52 -7.34 -36.66
CA SER A 319 1.12 -7.14 -35.34
C SER A 319 0.52 -8.08 -34.29
N VAL A 320 -0.80 -8.26 -34.26
CA VAL A 320 -1.47 -9.19 -33.33
C VAL A 320 -0.97 -10.62 -33.55
N LEU A 321 -0.88 -11.05 -34.81
CA LEU A 321 -0.43 -12.41 -35.16
C LEU A 321 1.06 -12.64 -34.84
N GLN A 322 1.90 -11.62 -34.95
CA GLN A 322 3.31 -11.70 -34.57
C GLN A 322 3.49 -11.83 -33.06
N ASP A 323 2.70 -11.09 -32.27
CA ASP A 323 2.73 -11.18 -30.82
C ASP A 323 2.28 -12.56 -30.33
N GLU A 324 1.28 -13.16 -30.98
CA GLU A 324 0.87 -14.55 -30.70
C GLU A 324 1.98 -15.56 -31.03
N ALA A 325 2.65 -15.41 -32.18
CA ALA A 325 3.75 -16.29 -32.56
C ALA A 325 4.94 -16.20 -31.58
N LEU A 326 5.18 -15.03 -31.00
CA LEU A 326 6.21 -14.83 -29.97
C LEU A 326 5.82 -15.50 -28.64
N GLN A 327 4.56 -15.44 -28.23
CA GLN A 327 4.09 -16.11 -27.00
C GLN A 327 4.18 -17.65 -27.08
N VAL A 328 4.01 -18.24 -28.27
CA VAL A 328 4.18 -19.69 -28.49
C VAL A 328 5.66 -20.13 -28.47
N SER A 329 6.60 -19.21 -28.70
CA SER A 329 8.04 -19.51 -28.80
C SER A 329 8.78 -19.55 -27.46
N VAL A 330 8.14 -19.17 -26.35
CA VAL A 330 8.72 -19.23 -25.01
C VAL A 330 8.39 -20.61 -24.42
N PRO A 331 9.36 -21.54 -24.28
CA PRO A 331 9.10 -22.82 -23.64
C PRO A 331 8.81 -22.61 -22.14
N PRO A 332 8.06 -23.54 -21.50
CA PRO A 332 7.72 -23.47 -20.07
C PRO A 332 8.93 -23.49 -19.14
#